data_AF-A0A4R0HC10-F1
#
_entry.id   AF-A0A4R0HC10-F1
#
_cell.length_a   1.000
_cell.length_b   1.000
_cell.length_c   1.000
_cell.angle_alpha   90.00
_cell.angle_beta   90.00
_cell.angle_gamma   90.00
#
_symmetry.space_group_name_H-M   'P 1'
#
loop_
_entity.id
_entity.type
_entity.pdbx_description
1 polymer ?
#
loop_
_entity_poly.entity_id
_entity_poly.type
_entity_poly.pdbx_seq_one_letter_code
_entity_poly.pdbx_strand_id
1 'polypeptide(L)'
;MLGRFTVRPSDDGSNRFGVWDGAVNGWRATGIDDEGQARELAADLDVQYDAHGPRAADAVRHVDPAQPVQRATWSTGRLDVWIRDKGVWLGRFRDEDGQITWVPGTDLRPL
;
A
#
# COMPACT_ATOMS: atom_id res chain seq x y z
N MET A 1 -7.87 -8.40 2.48
CA MET A 1 -6.68 -9.14 2.05
C MET A 1 -5.80 -8.13 1.38
N LEU A 2 -4.61 -7.83 1.91
CA LEU A 2 -3.59 -7.17 1.11
C LEU A 2 -3.07 -8.17 0.07
N GLY A 3 -2.66 -7.66 -1.09
CA GLY A 3 -2.25 -8.49 -2.23
C GLY A 3 -3.27 -8.56 -3.37
N ARG A 4 -4.30 -7.71 -3.37
CA ARG A 4 -5.16 -7.51 -4.55
C ARG A 4 -4.37 -6.86 -5.69
N PHE A 5 -3.63 -5.81 -5.36
CA PHE A 5 -2.77 -5.09 -6.30
C PHE A 5 -1.35 -5.63 -6.20
N THR A 6 -0.80 -6.08 -7.33
CA THR A 6 0.55 -6.61 -7.40
C THR A 6 1.34 -5.85 -8.45
N VAL A 7 2.52 -5.35 -8.05
CA VAL A 7 3.49 -4.79 -9.00
C VAL A 7 4.19 -5.94 -9.69
N ARG A 8 4.17 -5.95 -11.03
CA ARG A 8 4.85 -6.95 -11.84
C ARG A 8 5.25 -6.36 -13.20
N PRO A 9 6.23 -6.96 -13.93
CA PRO A 9 6.54 -6.57 -15.29
C PRO A 9 5.30 -6.62 -16.19
N SER A 10 5.13 -5.62 -17.04
CA SER A 10 4.03 -5.54 -18.01
C SER A 10 4.15 -6.64 -19.06
N ASP A 11 3.01 -7.23 -19.44
CA ASP A 11 2.96 -8.34 -20.41
C ASP A 11 3.17 -7.86 -21.88
N ASP A 12 3.38 -6.56 -22.10
CA ASP A 12 3.55 -5.91 -23.40
C ASP A 12 4.98 -5.98 -23.95
N GLY A 13 5.91 -6.62 -23.23
CA GLY A 13 7.31 -6.76 -23.64
C GLY A 13 8.13 -5.48 -23.49
N SER A 14 7.59 -4.42 -22.88
CA SER A 14 8.28 -3.14 -22.70
C SER A 14 9.37 -3.14 -21.64
N ASN A 15 9.49 -4.22 -20.86
CA ASN A 15 10.33 -4.31 -19.65
C ASN A 15 9.99 -3.23 -18.59
N ARG A 16 8.79 -2.65 -18.66
CA ARG A 16 8.26 -1.69 -17.68
C ARG A 16 7.38 -2.38 -16.66
N PHE A 17 7.13 -1.71 -15.55
CA PHE A 17 6.24 -2.18 -14.50
C PHE A 17 4.78 -1.82 -14.78
N GLY A 18 3.88 -2.56 -14.16
CA GLY A 18 2.47 -2.24 -14.08
C GLY A 18 1.88 -2.71 -12.75
N VAL A 19 0.64 -2.30 -12.51
CA VAL A 19 -0.12 -2.74 -11.34
C VAL A 19 -1.25 -3.65 -11.80
N TRP A 20 -1.14 -4.93 -11.43
CA TRP A 20 -2.14 -5.96 -11.71
C TRP A 20 -3.17 -6.02 -10.59
N ASP A 21 -4.45 -6.02 -10.92
CA ASP A 21 -5.56 -6.26 -9.99
C ASP A 21 -6.05 -7.71 -10.12
N GLY A 22 -5.69 -8.53 -9.13
CA GLY A 22 -6.06 -9.94 -9.09
C GLY A 22 -7.56 -10.20 -8.88
N ALA A 23 -8.33 -9.23 -8.38
CA ALA A 23 -9.77 -9.42 -8.18
C ALA A 23 -10.56 -9.36 -9.50
N VAL A 24 -10.04 -8.62 -10.49
CA VAL A 24 -10.67 -8.49 -11.83
C VAL A 24 -9.86 -9.16 -12.93
N ASN A 25 -8.71 -9.75 -12.59
CA ASN A 25 -7.74 -10.30 -13.55
C ASN A 25 -7.40 -9.32 -14.68
N GLY A 26 -6.99 -8.11 -14.30
CA GLY A 26 -6.70 -7.06 -15.26
C GLY A 26 -5.68 -6.02 -14.78
N TRP A 27 -5.11 -5.30 -15.73
CA TRP A 27 -4.20 -4.20 -15.46
C TRP A 27 -4.96 -2.95 -14.99
N ARG A 28 -4.47 -2.33 -13.91
CA ARG A 28 -4.92 -0.99 -13.47
C ARG A 28 -4.05 0.11 -14.06
N ALA A 29 -2.78 -0.20 -14.31
CA ALA A 29 -1.83 0.64 -15.02
C ALA A 29 -0.73 -0.23 -15.63
N THR A 30 -0.15 0.23 -16.74
CA THR A 30 1.00 -0.37 -17.41
C THR A 30 1.97 0.72 -17.86
N GLY A 31 3.18 0.33 -18.28
CA GLY A 31 4.14 1.24 -18.87
C GLY A 31 4.85 2.18 -17.89
N ILE A 32 4.91 1.81 -16.61
CA ILE A 32 5.58 2.57 -15.54
C ILE A 32 7.07 2.20 -15.53
N ASP A 33 7.95 3.17 -15.75
CA ASP A 33 9.40 2.90 -15.83
C ASP A 33 10.04 2.62 -14.45
N ASP A 34 9.48 3.21 -13.39
CA ASP A 34 9.98 3.08 -12.02
C ASP A 34 9.13 2.12 -11.17
N GLU A 35 9.77 1.12 -10.57
CA GLU A 35 9.08 0.16 -9.71
C GLU A 35 8.56 0.80 -8.42
N GLY A 36 9.27 1.81 -7.89
CA GLY A 36 8.84 2.58 -6.73
C GLY A 36 7.50 3.26 -6.99
N GLN A 37 7.37 3.96 -8.12
CA GLN A 37 6.13 4.58 -8.57
C GLN A 37 5.00 3.55 -8.75
N ALA A 38 5.30 2.36 -9.26
CA ALA A 38 4.29 1.30 -9.36
C ALA A 38 3.84 0.80 -7.97
N ARG A 39 4.75 0.71 -6.99
CA ARG A 39 4.42 0.36 -5.59
C ARG A 39 3.60 1.43 -4.90
N GLU A 40 3.90 2.71 -5.12
CA GLU A 40 3.08 3.83 -4.66
C GLU A 40 1.64 3.70 -5.17
N LEU A 41 1.48 3.50 -6.49
CA LEU A 41 0.16 3.34 -7.10
C LEU A 41 -0.58 2.12 -6.53
N ALA A 42 0.11 1.00 -6.33
CA ALA A 42 -0.49 -0.18 -5.72
C ALA A 42 -0.96 0.11 -4.27
N ALA A 43 -0.15 0.82 -3.48
CA ALA A 43 -0.51 1.21 -2.12
C ALA A 43 -1.68 2.22 -2.08
N ASP A 44 -1.75 3.16 -3.02
CA ASP A 44 -2.88 4.09 -3.14
C ASP A 44 -4.16 3.37 -3.55
N LEU A 45 -4.06 2.34 -4.40
CA LEU A 45 -5.18 1.48 -4.75
C LEU A 45 -5.61 0.60 -3.55
N ASP A 46 -4.67 0.12 -2.73
CA ASP A 46 -4.99 -0.57 -1.48
C ASP A 46 -5.77 0.31 -0.49
N VAL A 47 -5.58 1.64 -0.49
CA VAL A 47 -6.38 2.57 0.30
C VAL A 47 -7.82 2.65 -0.23
N GLN A 48 -7.99 2.66 -1.55
CA GLN A 48 -9.29 2.83 -2.19
C GLN A 48 -10.11 1.54 -2.23
N TYR A 49 -9.47 0.38 -2.33
CA TYR A 49 -10.13 -0.90 -2.55
C TYR A 49 -9.68 -1.98 -1.55
N ASP A 50 -10.61 -2.84 -1.17
CA ASP A 50 -10.32 -4.11 -0.51
C ASP A 50 -10.55 -5.29 -1.48
N ALA A 51 -10.65 -6.50 -0.96
CA ALA A 51 -10.88 -7.71 -1.76
C ALA A 51 -12.27 -7.78 -2.43
N HIS A 52 -13.25 -7.01 -1.94
CA HIS A 52 -14.65 -7.06 -2.37
C HIS A 52 -15.07 -5.86 -3.21
N GLY A 53 -14.31 -4.76 -3.18
CA GLY A 53 -14.66 -3.56 -3.92
C GLY A 53 -14.02 -2.31 -3.33
N PRO A 54 -14.61 -1.13 -3.55
CA PRO A 54 -14.22 0.08 -2.86
C PRO A 54 -14.31 -0.10 -1.34
N ARG A 55 -13.31 0.40 -0.60
CA ARG A 55 -13.37 0.40 0.86
C ARG A 55 -14.47 1.34 1.35
N ALA A 56 -15.14 0.92 2.42
CA ALA A 56 -16.02 1.80 3.16
C ALA A 56 -15.22 2.96 3.80
N ALA A 57 -15.82 4.14 3.91
CA ALA A 57 -15.14 5.32 4.43
C ALA A 57 -14.69 5.15 5.90
N ASP A 58 -15.39 4.35 6.70
CA ASP A 58 -15.04 4.04 8.08
C ASP A 58 -13.88 3.01 8.21
N ALA A 59 -13.50 2.37 7.10
CA ALA A 59 -12.37 1.47 6.99
C ALA A 59 -11.06 2.19 6.61
N VAL A 60 -11.06 3.52 6.48
CA VAL A 60 -9.88 4.33 6.14
C VAL A 60 -9.74 5.50 7.11
N ARG A 61 -8.53 5.80 7.57
CA ARG A 61 -8.23 6.98 8.39
C ARG A 61 -6.92 7.61 7.94
N HIS A 62 -6.99 8.82 7.39
CA HIS A 62 -5.80 9.58 7.05
C HIS A 62 -5.16 10.21 8.29
N VAL A 63 -3.83 10.32 8.25
CA VAL A 63 -3.00 10.95 9.28
C VAL A 63 -2.23 12.08 8.61
N ASP A 64 -2.69 13.31 8.80
CA ASP A 64 -2.11 14.53 8.23
C ASP A 64 -1.83 15.54 9.35
N PRO A 65 -0.56 15.96 9.57
CA PRO A 65 0.64 15.51 8.85
C PRO A 65 1.03 14.07 9.16
N ALA A 66 1.77 13.44 8.24
CA ALA A 66 2.29 12.09 8.42
C ALA A 66 3.12 11.98 9.72
N GLN A 67 2.73 11.03 10.58
CA GLN A 67 3.28 10.88 11.92
C GLN A 67 4.56 10.03 11.89
N PRO A 68 5.63 10.43 12.62
CA PRO A 68 6.79 9.56 12.82
C PRO A 68 6.41 8.38 13.71
N VAL A 69 6.80 7.18 13.28
CA VAL A 69 6.52 5.92 13.98
C VAL A 69 7.72 4.98 13.91
N GLN A 70 7.78 4.05 14.84
CA GLN A 70 8.72 2.95 14.88
C GLN A 70 7.99 1.61 14.79
N ARG A 71 8.53 0.68 13.99
CA ARG A 71 8.07 -0.72 13.90
C ARG A 71 8.68 -1.55 15.02
N ALA A 72 8.04 -2.65 15.39
CA ALA A 72 8.54 -3.61 16.39
C ALA A 72 9.94 -4.20 16.05
N THR A 73 10.36 -4.13 14.78
CA THR A 73 11.70 -4.51 14.30
C THR A 73 12.75 -3.40 14.44
N TRP A 74 12.45 -2.34 15.21
CA TRP A 74 13.33 -1.18 15.47
C TRP A 74 13.66 -0.31 14.26
N SER A 75 12.87 -0.40 13.18
CA SER A 75 12.97 0.53 12.04
C SER A 75 12.01 1.71 12.21
N THR A 76 12.47 2.91 11.88
CA THR A 76 11.72 4.18 11.95
C THR A 76 11.20 4.59 10.59
N GLY A 77 10.09 5.31 10.55
CA GLY A 77 9.49 5.79 9.31
C GLY A 77 8.30 6.68 9.55
N ARG A 78 7.47 6.83 8.52
CA ARG A 78 6.28 7.70 8.52
C ARG A 78 5.02 6.89 8.30
N LEU A 79 3.96 7.32 8.97
CA LEU A 79 2.61 6.79 8.86
C LEU A 79 1.67 7.91 8.41
N ASP A 80 0.99 7.71 7.30
CA ASP A 80 0.09 8.71 6.69
C ASP A 80 -1.36 8.21 6.51
N VAL A 81 -1.60 6.90 6.58
CA VAL A 81 -2.95 6.34 6.50
C VAL A 81 -3.06 5.01 7.23
N TRP A 82 -4.23 4.80 7.83
CA TRP A 82 -4.69 3.52 8.33
C TRP A 82 -5.78 2.97 7.42
N ILE A 83 -5.71 1.68 7.12
CA ILE A 83 -6.80 0.93 6.49
C ILE A 83 -7.24 -0.21 7.40
N ARG A 84 -8.51 -0.57 7.34
CA ARG A 84 -9.05 -1.75 8.02
C ARG A 84 -9.13 -2.91 7.05
N ASP A 85 -8.49 -4.01 7.38
CA ASP A 85 -8.48 -5.23 6.59
C ASP A 85 -8.76 -6.44 7.48
N LYS A 86 -9.78 -7.24 7.14
CA LYS A 86 -10.20 -8.42 7.93
C LYS A 86 -10.35 -8.12 9.44
N GLY A 87 -10.85 -6.93 9.77
CA GLY A 87 -11.07 -6.47 11.15
C GLY A 87 -9.86 -5.84 11.84
N VAL A 88 -8.66 -5.95 11.27
CA VAL A 88 -7.40 -5.42 11.81
C VAL A 88 -7.07 -4.07 11.17
N TRP A 89 -6.56 -3.13 11.96
CA TRP A 89 -6.02 -1.87 11.45
C TRP A 89 -4.56 -2.04 11.01
N LEU A 90 -4.29 -1.70 9.75
CA LEU A 90 -2.98 -1.71 9.14
C LEU A 90 -2.57 -0.27 8.82
N GLY A 91 -1.38 0.13 9.24
CA GLY A 91 -0.81 1.44 8.94
C GLY A 91 0.09 1.35 7.72
N ARG A 92 -0.05 2.31 6.80
CA ARG A 92 0.91 2.49 5.70
C ARG A 92 2.18 3.07 6.28
N PHE A 93 3.19 2.22 6.40
CA PHE A 93 4.50 2.59 6.87
C PHE A 93 5.41 2.85 5.67
N ARG A 94 6.06 4.00 5.66
CA ARG A 94 7.10 4.38 4.70
C ARG A 94 8.44 4.53 5.43
N ASP A 95 9.45 3.74 5.07
CA ASP A 95 10.81 3.93 5.61
C ASP A 95 11.53 5.13 4.96
N GLU A 96 12.75 5.37 5.42
CA GLU A 96 13.65 6.42 4.94
C GLU A 96 14.01 6.26 3.45
N ASP A 97 13.98 5.02 2.93
CA ASP A 97 14.21 4.72 1.51
C ASP A 97 12.93 4.86 0.65
N GLY A 98 11.82 5.24 1.28
CA GLY A 98 10.53 5.41 0.62
C GLY A 98 9.77 4.11 0.36
N GLN A 99 10.24 2.96 0.84
CA GLN A 99 9.55 1.68 0.66
C GLN A 99 8.29 1.63 1.52
N ILE A 100 7.20 1.20 0.88
CA ILE A 100 5.90 1.08 1.51
C ILE A 100 5.68 -0.35 2.01
N THR A 101 5.24 -0.46 3.26
CA THR A 101 4.74 -1.69 3.84
C THR A 101 3.48 -1.41 4.66
N TRP A 102 2.55 -2.36 4.65
CA TRP A 102 1.39 -2.32 5.52
C TRP A 102 1.69 -3.09 6.80
N VAL A 103 1.63 -2.41 7.94
CA VAL A 103 2.06 -2.95 9.23
C VAL A 103 0.88 -2.99 10.20
N PRO A 104 0.66 -4.10 10.94
CA PRO A 104 -0.34 -4.14 11.99
C PRO A 104 -0.16 -3.00 12.99
N GLY A 105 -1.25 -2.34 13.38
CA GLY A 105 -1.17 -1.24 14.34
C GLY A 105 -0.61 -1.63 15.70
N THR A 106 -0.69 -2.92 16.06
CA THR A 106 -0.05 -3.47 17.27
C THR A 106 1.48 -3.36 17.25
N ASP A 107 2.05 -3.31 16.04
CA ASP A 107 3.49 -3.34 15.79
C ASP A 107 4.05 -1.94 15.47
N LEU A 108 3.20 -0.92 15.46
CA LEU A 108 3.56 0.48 15.30
C LEU A 108 3.53 1.21 16.65
N ARG A 109 4.55 2.01 16.90
CA ARG A 109 4.68 2.86 18.09
C ARG A 109 4.95 4.30 17.64
N PRO A 110 4.22 5.30 18.18
CA PRO A 110 4.59 6.70 18.02
C PRO A 110 6.03 6.96 18.47
N LEU A 111 6.73 7.82 17.73
CA LEU A 111 8.01 8.41 18.14
C LEU A 111 7.80 9.79 18.76
#